data_AF-A0A397BJW7-F1
#
_entry.id   AF-A0A397BJW7-F1
#
_cell.length_a   1.000
_cell.length_b   1.000
_cell.length_c   1.000
_cell.angle_alpha   90.00
_cell.angle_beta   90.00
_cell.angle_gamma   90.00
#
_symmetry.space_group_name_H-M   'P 1'
#
loop_
_entity.id
_entity.type
_entity.pdbx_description
1 polymer ?
#
loop_
_entity_poly.entity_id
_entity_poly.type
_entity_poly.pdbx_seq_one_letter_code
_entity_poly.pdbx_strand_id
1 'polypeptide(L)'
;MRQSKADQRKADTLETLTRLFPGVRGRLVDLCKPIQRKYNMAVTVATGKHMDALVVSDYKTAGDCIQYLREQRLESVEFIPLDRIRVTPPNERFRRLGDNIKLVVDVIACDADIQPAVAYAVSDSIVCESIDDARDVCFRRNEKVKAVTLNGMVVSKNGSMTGGKTHKDAARSERWDEKETAALKAQREQLHAESTGVVRKQTLETKLGSLTNRLRYANADIKTTESKLPKILARQTECQKVLQQIAPEIQTLRGAIAARESSMARLEVEINAVEDSLFEGFSHQFGIASIREYEENVVKQRQERSDRRQQLDSHLAKLQYLQAQDLPSDWAKLKDTIAKQKRALKALEKEKTDLQTQTAALEVTSERHVEASTAAHDALKRIEGELKAISKQRDDQSAKAASVQKQLAVEETAVERFKDKKVEVLKRATMDQVKLPVVGDAVGSDDEDGDMSGESISLTNQADTRYAANEIDFSSLEQLHLDSDKARQDHLLKYEQTIAAIAGDLERMQPNMKALDKYDEIQARISHEEEELEKIKVRWLNIY
;
A
#
# COMPACT_ATOMS: atom_id res chain seq x y z
N MET A 1 -3.50 1.83 -3.12
CA MET A 1 -4.25 1.98 -4.38
C MET A 1 -3.32 2.58 -5.41
N ARG A 2 -3.14 1.94 -6.57
CA ARG A 2 -2.36 2.51 -7.68
C ARG A 2 -3.28 3.51 -8.40
N GLN A 3 -3.00 4.81 -8.26
CA GLN A 3 -3.53 5.78 -9.22
C GLN A 3 -3.11 5.32 -10.63
N SER A 4 -4.05 5.30 -11.57
CA SER A 4 -3.73 4.90 -12.93
C SER A 4 -2.70 5.86 -13.51
N LYS A 5 -1.72 5.38 -14.27
CA LYS A 5 -0.71 6.24 -14.93
C LYS A 5 -1.35 7.35 -15.77
N ALA A 6 -2.59 7.15 -16.24
CA ALA A 6 -3.38 8.16 -16.93
C ALA A 6 -3.87 9.27 -16.00
N ASP A 7 -4.33 8.95 -14.79
CA ASP A 7 -4.82 9.93 -13.81
C ASP A 7 -3.68 10.78 -13.25
N GLN A 8 -2.49 10.18 -13.08
CA GLN A 8 -1.29 10.90 -12.68
C GLN A 8 -0.87 11.92 -13.74
N ARG A 9 -0.85 11.52 -15.03
CA ARG A 9 -0.59 12.46 -16.13
C ARG A 9 -1.60 13.60 -16.16
N LYS A 10 -2.89 13.33 -15.90
CA LYS A 10 -3.93 14.37 -15.83
C LYS A 10 -3.69 15.35 -14.68
N ALA A 11 -3.24 14.86 -13.53
CA ALA A 11 -2.87 15.72 -12.40
C ALA A 11 -1.64 16.60 -12.72
N ASP A 12 -0.60 16.02 -13.30
CA ASP A 12 0.63 16.74 -13.69
C ASP A 12 0.33 17.83 -14.72
N THR A 13 -0.55 17.55 -15.69
CA THR A 13 -0.99 18.54 -16.69
C THR A 13 -1.77 19.68 -16.07
N LEU A 14 -2.60 19.39 -15.06
CA LEU A 14 -3.37 20.40 -14.35
C LEU A 14 -2.46 21.31 -13.53
N GLU A 15 -1.49 20.75 -12.83
CA GLU A 15 -0.50 21.52 -12.09
C GLU A 15 0.31 22.43 -13.03
N THR A 16 0.69 21.90 -14.19
CA THR A 16 1.40 22.66 -15.22
C THR A 16 0.56 23.82 -15.77
N LEU A 17 -0.72 23.57 -16.07
CA LEU A 17 -1.65 24.61 -16.54
C LEU A 17 -1.88 25.69 -15.48
N THR A 18 -2.05 25.30 -14.21
CA THR A 18 -2.26 26.23 -13.10
C THR A 18 -1.03 27.10 -12.86
N ARG A 19 0.18 26.56 -13.06
CA ARG A 19 1.43 27.31 -12.95
C ARG A 19 1.67 28.27 -14.11
N LEU A 20 1.32 27.87 -15.33
CA LEU A 20 1.53 28.68 -16.54
C LEU A 20 0.47 29.78 -16.69
N PHE A 21 -0.76 29.52 -16.25
CA PHE A 21 -1.90 30.40 -16.43
C PHE A 21 -2.58 30.67 -15.08
N PRO A 22 -2.28 31.79 -14.41
CA PRO A 22 -2.85 32.14 -13.10
C PRO A 22 -4.39 32.25 -13.06
N GLY A 23 -5.03 32.40 -14.23
CA GLY A 23 -6.49 32.43 -14.35
C GLY A 23 -7.18 31.06 -14.22
N VAL A 24 -6.42 29.96 -14.12
CA VAL A 24 -6.96 28.61 -13.89
C VAL A 24 -7.24 28.41 -12.41
N ARG A 25 -8.51 28.19 -12.05
CA ARG A 25 -8.94 27.99 -10.65
C ARG A 25 -8.81 26.53 -10.20
N GLY A 26 -9.03 25.58 -11.10
CA GLY A 26 -8.93 24.14 -10.82
C GLY A 26 -10.09 23.34 -11.40
N ARG A 27 -10.17 22.04 -11.10
CA ARG A 27 -11.32 21.20 -11.53
C ARG A 27 -12.53 21.45 -10.65
N LEU A 28 -13.72 21.25 -11.20
CA LEU A 28 -14.96 21.37 -10.45
C LEU A 28 -14.98 20.44 -9.22
N VAL A 29 -14.51 19.19 -9.34
CA VAL A 29 -14.37 18.24 -8.20
C VAL A 29 -13.47 18.75 -7.08
N ASP A 30 -12.47 19.58 -7.41
CA ASP A 30 -11.54 20.13 -6.42
C ASP A 30 -12.10 21.39 -5.74
N LEU A 31 -13.07 22.07 -6.38
CA LEU A 31 -13.61 23.38 -5.96
C LEU A 31 -14.97 23.33 -5.25
N CYS A 32 -15.68 22.20 -5.30
CA CYS A 32 -16.94 22.03 -4.59
C CYS A 32 -17.00 20.72 -3.79
N LYS A 33 -18.00 20.54 -2.92
CA LYS A 33 -18.23 19.30 -2.17
C LYS A 33 -19.72 19.06 -1.91
N PRO A 34 -20.24 17.83 -2.03
CA PRO A 34 -21.56 17.50 -1.51
C PRO A 34 -21.64 17.76 0.01
N ILE A 35 -22.73 18.37 0.49
CA ILE A 35 -22.89 18.72 1.92
C ILE A 35 -22.93 17.46 2.80
N GLN A 36 -23.52 16.37 2.30
CA GLN A 36 -23.58 15.09 2.99
C GLN A 36 -23.13 13.95 2.08
N ARG A 37 -22.47 12.94 2.67
CA ARG A 37 -21.93 11.79 1.95
C ARG A 37 -22.98 11.01 1.15
N LYS A 38 -24.22 10.96 1.64
CA LYS A 38 -25.35 10.29 0.95
C LYS A 38 -25.61 10.86 -0.46
N TYR A 39 -25.22 12.10 -0.70
CA TYR A 39 -25.41 12.77 -1.97
C TYR A 39 -24.22 12.62 -2.94
N ASN A 40 -23.10 12.01 -2.53
CA ASN A 40 -21.90 11.90 -3.37
C ASN A 40 -22.22 11.26 -4.73
N MET A 41 -22.98 10.16 -4.74
CA MET A 41 -23.37 9.48 -5.97
C MET A 41 -24.30 10.35 -6.83
N ALA A 42 -25.34 10.92 -6.22
CA ALA A 42 -26.30 11.77 -6.93
C ALA A 42 -25.63 13.01 -7.56
N VAL A 43 -24.74 13.68 -6.82
CA VAL A 43 -23.96 14.82 -7.31
C VAL A 43 -22.98 14.40 -8.42
N THR A 44 -22.31 13.27 -8.27
CA THR A 44 -21.40 12.71 -9.29
C THR A 44 -22.13 12.48 -10.61
N VAL A 45 -23.31 11.89 -10.55
CA VAL A 45 -24.13 11.59 -11.73
C VAL A 45 -24.80 12.84 -12.30
N ALA A 46 -25.20 13.79 -11.45
CA ALA A 46 -25.78 15.06 -11.86
C ALA A 46 -24.76 15.93 -12.63
N THR A 47 -23.55 16.08 -12.09
CA THR A 47 -22.43 16.82 -12.71
C THR A 47 -21.82 16.08 -13.90
N GLY A 48 -21.79 14.75 -13.87
CA GLY A 48 -21.41 13.92 -15.02
C GLY A 48 -20.02 14.24 -15.56
N LYS A 49 -19.93 14.61 -16.84
CA LYS A 49 -18.66 14.98 -17.49
C LYS A 49 -18.04 16.27 -16.91
N HIS A 50 -18.87 17.17 -16.37
CA HIS A 50 -18.42 18.46 -15.85
C HIS A 50 -17.66 18.33 -14.53
N MET A 51 -17.69 17.15 -13.89
CA MET A 51 -16.91 16.86 -12.69
C MET A 51 -15.39 17.07 -12.90
N ASP A 52 -14.88 16.69 -14.07
CA ASP A 52 -13.47 16.84 -14.43
C ASP A 52 -13.20 18.12 -15.27
N ALA A 53 -14.19 19.00 -15.43
CA ALA A 53 -14.03 20.25 -16.16
C ALA A 53 -13.21 21.27 -15.36
N LEU A 54 -12.38 22.05 -16.06
CA LEU A 54 -11.51 23.07 -15.50
C LEU A 54 -12.22 24.43 -15.47
N VAL A 55 -12.36 25.00 -14.27
CA VAL A 55 -12.92 26.34 -14.07
C VAL A 55 -11.81 27.38 -14.26
N VAL A 56 -12.06 28.38 -15.10
CA VAL A 56 -11.12 29.47 -15.41
C VAL A 56 -11.80 30.82 -15.25
N SER A 57 -11.03 31.87 -14.94
CA SER A 57 -11.57 33.22 -14.76
C SER A 57 -12.18 33.77 -16.05
N ASP A 58 -11.42 33.69 -17.16
CA ASP A 58 -11.74 34.39 -18.39
C ASP A 58 -11.72 33.47 -19.61
N TYR A 59 -12.54 33.82 -20.61
CA TYR A 59 -12.59 33.09 -21.88
C TYR A 59 -11.24 33.07 -22.62
N LYS A 60 -10.43 34.13 -22.47
CA LYS A 60 -9.09 34.20 -23.08
C LYS A 60 -8.17 33.12 -22.52
N THR A 61 -8.13 32.98 -21.19
CA THR A 61 -7.32 31.97 -20.50
C THR A 61 -7.74 30.55 -20.91
N ALA A 62 -9.04 30.31 -21.13
CA ALA A 62 -9.51 29.04 -21.68
C ALA A 62 -8.91 28.75 -23.06
N GLY A 63 -8.91 29.75 -23.96
CA GLY A 63 -8.32 29.66 -25.29
C GLY A 63 -6.83 29.34 -25.26
N ASP A 64 -6.07 30.05 -24.42
CA ASP A 64 -4.63 29.85 -24.27
C ASP A 64 -4.31 28.45 -23.71
N CYS A 65 -5.09 27.98 -22.73
CA CYS A 65 -4.96 26.63 -22.18
C CYS A 65 -5.26 25.54 -23.23
N ILE A 66 -6.29 25.74 -24.06
CA ILE A 66 -6.65 24.80 -25.14
C ILE A 66 -5.53 24.76 -26.20
N GLN A 67 -4.98 25.91 -26.55
CA GLN A 67 -3.85 25.99 -27.48
C GLN A 67 -2.64 25.22 -26.93
N TYR A 68 -2.30 25.44 -25.67
CA TYR A 68 -1.23 24.70 -24.99
C TYR A 68 -1.45 23.18 -25.00
N LEU A 69 -2.67 22.72 -24.67
CA LEU A 69 -3.01 21.29 -24.70
C LEU A 69 -2.84 20.68 -26.09
N ARG A 70 -3.20 21.44 -27.16
CA ARG A 70 -3.01 21.00 -28.56
C ARG A 70 -1.54 20.90 -28.94
N GLU A 71 -0.75 21.91 -28.59
CA GLU A 71 0.70 21.96 -28.89
C GLU A 71 1.44 20.81 -28.20
N GLN A 72 1.08 20.51 -26.95
CA GLN A 72 1.67 19.42 -26.16
C GLN A 72 1.05 18.04 -26.45
N ARG A 73 0.08 17.94 -27.37
CA ARG A 73 -0.64 16.70 -27.72
C ARG A 73 -1.25 15.98 -26.51
N LEU A 74 -1.79 16.76 -25.58
CA LEU A 74 -2.44 16.28 -24.36
C LEU A 74 -3.92 15.98 -24.60
N GLU A 75 -4.56 15.29 -23.64
CA GLU A 75 -5.98 14.93 -23.73
C GLU A 75 -6.88 16.17 -23.69
N SER A 76 -7.99 16.14 -24.45
CA SER A 76 -8.95 17.24 -24.47
C SER A 76 -9.70 17.33 -23.15
N VAL A 77 -9.74 18.53 -22.56
CA VAL A 77 -10.44 18.85 -21.31
C VAL A 77 -11.49 19.92 -21.57
N GLU A 78 -12.62 19.85 -20.87
CA GLU A 78 -13.67 20.87 -20.92
C GLU A 78 -13.31 22.05 -20.00
N PHE A 79 -13.41 23.27 -20.51
CA PHE A 79 -13.15 24.50 -19.76
C PHE A 79 -14.45 25.27 -19.51
N ILE A 80 -14.61 25.78 -18.29
CA ILE A 80 -15.77 26.56 -17.86
C ILE A 80 -15.28 27.98 -17.51
N PRO A 81 -15.43 28.95 -18.43
CA PRO A 81 -15.00 30.33 -18.21
C PRO A 81 -16.05 31.14 -17.42
N LEU A 82 -15.68 31.64 -16.24
CA LEU A 82 -16.60 32.32 -15.32
C LEU A 82 -17.11 33.67 -15.87
N ASP A 83 -16.33 34.36 -16.71
CA ASP A 83 -16.69 35.66 -17.30
C ASP A 83 -17.87 35.62 -18.29
N ARG A 84 -18.01 34.54 -19.06
CA ARG A 84 -18.96 34.42 -20.18
C ARG A 84 -19.92 33.24 -20.09
N ILE A 85 -19.90 32.52 -18.97
CA ILE A 85 -20.80 31.38 -18.76
C ILE A 85 -22.25 31.83 -18.72
N ARG A 86 -23.09 31.18 -19.53
CA ARG A 86 -24.54 31.39 -19.49
C ARG A 86 -25.14 30.42 -18.48
N VAL A 87 -25.54 30.94 -17.34
CA VAL A 87 -26.21 30.16 -16.29
C VAL A 87 -27.70 30.41 -16.36
N THR A 88 -28.50 29.35 -16.53
CA THR A 88 -29.94 29.43 -16.33
C THR A 88 -30.21 29.29 -14.83
N PRO A 89 -30.84 30.27 -14.18
CA PRO A 89 -31.14 30.16 -12.75
C PRO A 89 -32.06 28.96 -12.50
N PRO A 90 -31.81 28.17 -11.44
CA PRO A 90 -32.65 27.04 -11.12
C PRO A 90 -34.06 27.50 -10.76
N ASN A 91 -35.07 26.80 -11.26
CA ASN A 91 -36.46 27.15 -11.02
C ASN A 91 -36.80 26.96 -9.54
N GLU A 92 -37.14 28.04 -8.84
CA GLU A 92 -37.43 28.00 -7.40
C GLU A 92 -38.63 27.12 -7.04
N ARG A 93 -39.54 26.88 -8.00
CA ARG A 93 -40.65 25.94 -7.82
C ARG A 93 -40.15 24.55 -7.46
N PHE A 94 -38.97 24.15 -7.96
CA PHE A 94 -38.37 22.85 -7.67
C PHE A 94 -38.00 22.62 -6.20
N ARG A 95 -37.87 23.69 -5.41
CA ARG A 95 -37.67 23.59 -3.96
C ARG A 95 -38.95 23.22 -3.18
N ARG A 96 -40.13 23.36 -3.80
CA ARG A 96 -41.43 23.13 -3.15
C ARG A 96 -42.09 21.81 -3.54
N LEU A 97 -41.39 20.92 -4.27
CA LEU A 97 -41.98 19.66 -4.73
C LEU A 97 -42.13 18.59 -3.64
N GLY A 98 -41.43 18.71 -2.51
CA GLY A 98 -41.57 17.84 -1.35
C GLY A 98 -40.26 17.67 -0.58
N ASP A 99 -40.33 17.17 0.65
CA ASP A 99 -39.16 17.08 1.55
C ASP A 99 -38.08 16.11 1.05
N ASN A 100 -38.48 15.10 0.28
CA ASN A 100 -37.60 14.07 -0.30
C ASN A 100 -36.93 14.52 -1.61
N ILE A 101 -37.21 15.75 -2.08
CA ILE A 101 -36.73 16.29 -3.35
C ILE A 101 -35.98 17.59 -3.08
N LYS A 102 -34.73 17.69 -3.54
CA LYS A 102 -33.90 18.89 -3.37
C LYS A 102 -33.23 19.25 -4.68
N LEU A 103 -32.99 20.54 -4.93
CA LEU A 103 -32.13 20.95 -6.04
C LEU A 103 -30.70 20.46 -5.77
N VAL A 104 -30.06 19.88 -6.79
CA VAL A 104 -28.68 19.41 -6.67
C VAL A 104 -27.75 20.59 -6.31
N VAL A 105 -28.01 21.79 -6.83
CA VAL A 105 -27.23 23.01 -6.52
C VAL A 105 -27.24 23.32 -5.02
N ASP A 106 -28.37 23.10 -4.33
CA ASP A 106 -28.49 23.37 -2.88
C ASP A 106 -27.81 22.29 -2.02
N VAL A 107 -27.44 21.16 -2.62
CA VAL A 107 -26.80 20.01 -1.97
C VAL A 107 -25.27 20.05 -2.13
N ILE A 108 -24.75 21.00 -2.89
CA ILE A 108 -23.32 21.21 -3.14
C ILE A 108 -22.86 22.46 -2.39
N ALA A 109 -21.89 22.30 -1.50
CA ALA A 109 -21.13 23.37 -0.89
C ALA A 109 -20.02 23.84 -1.84
N CYS A 110 -19.96 25.14 -2.11
CA CYS A 110 -18.90 25.78 -2.91
C CYS A 110 -18.77 27.26 -2.53
N ASP A 111 -17.63 27.86 -2.90
CA ASP A 111 -17.41 29.29 -2.73
C ASP A 111 -18.29 30.11 -3.70
N ALA A 112 -18.66 31.33 -3.31
CA ALA A 112 -19.55 32.20 -4.08
C ALA A 112 -19.04 32.45 -5.52
N ASP A 113 -17.72 32.56 -5.69
CA ASP A 113 -17.08 32.79 -6.99
C ASP A 113 -17.22 31.60 -7.96
N ILE A 114 -17.41 30.38 -7.42
CA ILE A 114 -17.50 29.14 -8.20
C ILE A 114 -18.97 28.71 -8.40
N GLN A 115 -19.90 29.32 -7.66
CA GLN A 115 -21.33 29.04 -7.76
C GLN A 115 -21.89 29.10 -9.20
N PRO A 116 -21.48 30.06 -10.07
CA PRO A 116 -21.92 30.06 -11.47
C PRO A 116 -21.49 28.80 -12.25
N ALA A 117 -20.29 28.29 -12.00
CA ALA A 117 -19.79 27.06 -12.64
C ALA A 117 -20.55 25.82 -12.17
N VAL A 118 -20.87 25.74 -10.87
CA VAL A 118 -21.70 24.65 -10.31
C VAL A 118 -23.11 24.69 -10.89
N ALA A 119 -23.73 25.88 -10.94
CA ALA A 119 -25.06 26.05 -11.49
C ALA A 119 -25.13 25.70 -12.99
N TYR A 120 -24.08 25.98 -13.76
CA TYR A 120 -23.97 25.53 -15.15
C TYR A 120 -23.83 24.01 -15.27
N ALA A 121 -22.93 23.40 -14.48
CA ALA A 121 -22.64 21.97 -14.54
C ALA A 121 -23.85 21.10 -14.17
N VAL A 122 -24.67 21.59 -13.24
CA VAL A 122 -25.81 20.87 -12.67
C VAL A 122 -27.14 21.29 -13.31
N SER A 123 -27.23 22.53 -13.82
CA SER A 123 -28.45 23.13 -14.33
C SER A 123 -29.57 23.11 -13.27
N ASP A 124 -30.80 22.80 -13.67
CA ASP A 124 -31.99 22.66 -12.83
C ASP A 124 -32.20 21.23 -12.30
N SER A 125 -31.15 20.41 -12.24
CA SER A 125 -31.27 19.02 -11.80
C SER A 125 -31.72 18.91 -10.33
N ILE A 126 -32.59 17.93 -10.04
CA ILE A 126 -33.07 17.60 -8.71
C ILE A 126 -32.51 16.26 -8.23
N VAL A 127 -32.30 16.13 -6.93
CA VAL A 127 -32.00 14.88 -6.23
C VAL A 127 -33.29 14.36 -5.60
N CYS A 128 -33.60 13.09 -5.84
CA CYS A 128 -34.68 12.35 -5.19
C CYS A 128 -34.12 11.20 -4.34
N GLU A 129 -34.83 10.79 -3.29
CA GLU A 129 -34.43 9.61 -2.50
C GLU A 129 -34.67 8.30 -3.26
N SER A 130 -35.89 8.13 -3.81
CA SER A 130 -36.27 6.94 -4.59
C SER A 130 -36.43 7.22 -6.09
N ILE A 131 -36.36 6.17 -6.90
CA ILE A 131 -36.72 6.21 -8.33
C ILE A 131 -38.22 6.47 -8.53
N ASP A 132 -39.05 6.04 -7.58
CA ASP A 132 -40.49 6.26 -7.64
C ASP A 132 -40.82 7.74 -7.44
N ASP A 133 -40.07 8.44 -6.58
CA ASP A 133 -40.17 9.90 -6.42
C ASP A 133 -39.74 10.62 -7.70
N ALA A 134 -38.63 10.18 -8.33
CA ALA A 134 -38.18 10.73 -9.60
C ALA A 134 -39.21 10.52 -10.73
N ARG A 135 -39.86 9.34 -10.77
CA ARG A 135 -40.95 9.06 -11.72
C ARG A 135 -42.20 9.89 -11.45
N ASP A 136 -42.57 10.07 -10.18
CA ASP A 136 -43.72 10.89 -9.79
C ASP A 136 -43.55 12.33 -10.30
N VAL A 137 -42.36 12.91 -10.08
CA VAL A 137 -42.04 14.27 -10.53
C VAL A 137 -42.02 14.38 -12.06
N CYS A 138 -41.26 13.53 -12.74
CA CYS A 138 -41.04 13.67 -14.18
C CYS A 138 -42.25 13.22 -15.02
N PHE A 139 -43.00 12.19 -14.59
CA PHE A 139 -44.09 11.61 -15.39
C PHE A 139 -45.49 11.95 -14.86
N ARG A 140 -45.76 11.82 -13.55
CA ARG A 140 -47.12 12.07 -13.02
C ARG A 140 -47.41 13.56 -12.89
N ARG A 141 -46.48 14.31 -12.30
CA ARG A 141 -46.56 15.78 -12.18
C ARG A 141 -46.16 16.51 -13.46
N ASN A 142 -45.61 15.77 -14.44
CA ASN A 142 -45.22 16.25 -15.77
C ASN A 142 -44.23 17.44 -15.73
N GLU A 143 -43.33 17.44 -14.75
CA GLU A 143 -42.30 18.47 -14.61
C GLU A 143 -41.10 18.14 -15.51
N LYS A 144 -40.70 19.09 -16.36
CA LYS A 144 -39.59 18.93 -17.32
C LYS A 144 -38.22 19.14 -16.68
N VAL A 145 -37.89 18.28 -15.72
CA VAL A 145 -36.67 18.39 -14.91
C VAL A 145 -35.82 17.13 -15.00
N LYS A 146 -34.49 17.27 -14.88
CA LYS A 146 -33.58 16.12 -14.76
C LYS A 146 -33.59 15.65 -13.31
N ALA A 147 -34.12 14.47 -13.04
CA ALA A 147 -34.16 13.89 -11.70
C ALA A 147 -33.08 12.82 -11.52
N VAL A 148 -32.32 12.89 -10.43
CA VAL A 148 -31.25 11.95 -10.09
C VAL A 148 -31.52 11.34 -8.72
N THR A 149 -31.45 10.02 -8.59
CA THR A 149 -31.65 9.36 -7.30
C THR A 149 -30.37 9.28 -6.49
N LEU A 150 -30.47 9.05 -5.17
CA LEU A 150 -29.30 8.77 -4.30
C LEU A 150 -28.46 7.59 -4.80
N ASN A 151 -29.09 6.63 -5.50
CA ASN A 151 -28.43 5.46 -6.05
C ASN A 151 -27.81 5.70 -7.44
N GLY A 152 -27.89 6.92 -7.98
CA GLY A 152 -27.29 7.29 -9.26
C GLY A 152 -28.13 6.96 -10.50
N MET A 153 -29.43 6.70 -10.34
CA MET A 153 -30.35 6.56 -11.48
C MET A 153 -30.78 7.95 -11.95
N VAL A 154 -30.89 8.15 -13.27
CA VAL A 154 -31.24 9.43 -13.89
C VAL A 154 -32.50 9.30 -14.71
N VAL A 155 -33.42 10.23 -14.53
CA VAL A 155 -34.52 10.50 -15.44
C VAL A 155 -34.23 11.85 -16.10
N SER A 156 -33.97 11.82 -17.40
CA SER A 156 -33.67 13.02 -18.19
C SER A 156 -34.95 13.80 -18.50
N LYS A 157 -34.81 15.10 -18.85
CA LYS A 157 -35.93 15.98 -19.20
C LYS A 157 -36.79 15.50 -20.38
N ASN A 158 -36.21 14.67 -21.25
CA ASN A 158 -36.87 14.07 -22.41
C ASN A 158 -37.53 12.72 -22.08
N GLY A 159 -37.56 12.31 -20.81
CA GLY A 159 -38.16 11.06 -20.36
C GLY A 159 -37.25 9.83 -20.49
N SER A 160 -36.02 9.96 -21.00
CA SER A 160 -35.08 8.82 -21.04
C SER A 160 -34.61 8.47 -19.63
N MET A 161 -34.65 7.20 -19.27
CA MET A 161 -34.14 6.71 -17.99
C MET A 161 -32.77 6.04 -18.17
N THR A 162 -31.80 6.41 -17.36
CA THR A 162 -30.48 5.79 -17.30
C THR A 162 -30.29 5.21 -15.90
N GLY A 163 -30.05 3.91 -15.81
CA GLY A 163 -29.89 3.21 -14.55
C GLY A 163 -28.77 2.17 -14.62
N GLY A 164 -28.22 1.83 -13.45
CA GLY A 164 -27.11 0.88 -13.29
C GLY A 164 -25.95 1.51 -12.54
N LYS A 165 -25.63 0.96 -11.36
CA LYS A 165 -24.45 1.38 -10.59
C LYS A 165 -23.21 0.90 -11.33
N THR A 166 -22.62 1.73 -12.17
CA THR A 166 -21.37 1.35 -12.84
C THR A 166 -20.20 1.44 -11.85
N HIS A 167 -19.22 0.55 -11.98
CA HIS A 167 -17.98 0.63 -11.20
C HIS A 167 -17.26 1.98 -11.42
N LYS A 168 -17.47 2.62 -12.58
CA LYS A 168 -16.91 3.95 -12.88
C LYS A 168 -17.55 5.06 -12.06
N ASP A 169 -18.87 5.03 -11.88
CA ASP A 169 -19.60 6.05 -11.10
C ASP A 169 -19.36 5.89 -9.60
N ALA A 170 -19.24 4.65 -9.12
CA ALA A 170 -18.83 4.36 -7.74
C ALA A 170 -17.41 4.89 -7.46
N ALA A 171 -16.44 4.56 -8.32
CA ALA A 171 -15.07 5.05 -8.19
C ALA A 171 -14.99 6.59 -8.29
N ARG A 172 -15.79 7.22 -9.15
CA ARG A 172 -15.88 8.68 -9.23
C ARG A 172 -16.50 9.29 -7.97
N SER A 173 -17.54 8.68 -7.42
CA SER A 173 -18.17 9.13 -6.17
C SER A 173 -17.25 9.03 -4.95
N GLU A 174 -16.32 8.08 -4.94
CA GLU A 174 -15.32 7.93 -3.86
C GLU A 174 -14.24 9.03 -3.89
N ARG A 175 -14.02 9.69 -5.04
CA ARG A 175 -13.05 10.81 -5.16
C ARG A 175 -13.41 12.01 -4.28
N TRP A 176 -14.70 12.20 -3.98
CA TRP A 176 -15.14 13.24 -3.03
C TRP A 176 -14.61 13.00 -1.61
N ASP A 177 -14.45 11.73 -1.20
CA ASP A 177 -13.89 11.35 0.09
C ASP A 177 -12.35 11.30 0.05
N GLU A 178 -11.77 10.98 -1.12
CA GLU A 178 -10.30 10.86 -1.30
C GLU A 178 -9.57 12.16 -0.94
N LYS A 179 -10.11 13.34 -1.28
CA LYS A 179 -9.54 14.65 -0.94
C LYS A 179 -9.35 14.84 0.57
N GLU A 180 -10.34 14.44 1.36
CA GLU A 180 -10.31 14.54 2.82
C GLU A 180 -9.32 13.53 3.41
N THR A 181 -9.31 12.30 2.88
CA THR A 181 -8.33 11.30 3.32
C THR A 181 -6.89 11.67 2.95
N ALA A 182 -6.67 12.37 1.83
CA ALA A 182 -5.37 12.85 1.40
C ALA A 182 -4.87 13.99 2.29
N ALA A 183 -5.74 14.97 2.60
CA ALA A 183 -5.41 16.06 3.52
C ALA A 183 -5.08 15.53 4.93
N LEU A 184 -5.89 14.61 5.46
CA LEU A 184 -5.65 13.97 6.76
C LEU A 184 -4.37 13.12 6.77
N LYS A 185 -4.06 12.42 5.66
CA LYS A 185 -2.80 11.69 5.52
C LYS A 185 -1.59 12.62 5.53
N ALA A 186 -1.63 13.73 4.79
CA ALA A 186 -0.57 14.72 4.77
C ALA A 186 -0.35 15.33 6.17
N GLN A 187 -1.43 15.66 6.87
CA GLN A 187 -1.35 16.16 8.25
C GLN A 187 -0.76 15.13 9.22
N ARG A 188 -1.17 13.85 9.11
CA ARG A 188 -0.58 12.75 9.88
C ARG A 188 0.91 12.61 9.61
N GLU A 189 1.32 12.70 8.35
CA GLU A 189 2.71 12.55 7.93
C GLU A 189 3.59 13.71 8.42
N GLN A 190 3.05 14.93 8.39
CA GLN A 190 3.68 16.11 8.99
C GLN A 190 3.85 15.97 10.50
N LEU A 191 2.79 15.60 11.23
CA LEU A 191 2.87 15.38 12.68
C LEU A 191 3.85 14.24 13.04
N HIS A 192 3.91 13.21 12.21
CA HIS A 192 4.87 12.12 12.39
C HIS A 192 6.31 12.60 12.17
N ALA A 193 6.56 13.44 11.16
CA ALA A 193 7.87 14.05 10.93
C ALA A 193 8.30 14.93 12.12
N GLU A 194 7.39 15.76 12.64
CA GLU A 194 7.64 16.60 13.82
C GLU A 194 7.98 15.76 15.07
N SER A 195 7.24 14.67 15.31
CA SER A 195 7.51 13.74 16.42
C SER A 195 8.92 13.11 16.33
N THR A 196 9.33 12.67 15.14
CA THR A 196 10.69 12.15 14.94
C THR A 196 11.77 13.23 15.14
N GLY A 197 11.46 14.49 14.82
CA GLY A 197 12.33 15.63 15.07
C GLY A 197 12.56 15.88 16.57
N VAL A 198 11.52 15.74 17.39
CA VAL A 198 11.61 15.91 18.86
C VAL A 198 12.50 14.84 19.50
N VAL A 199 12.34 13.58 19.10
CA VAL A 199 13.19 12.48 19.59
C VAL A 199 14.65 12.73 19.21
N ARG A 200 14.90 13.15 17.97
CA ARG A 200 16.26 13.47 17.50
C ARG A 200 16.87 14.63 18.29
N LYS A 201 16.08 15.67 18.60
CA LYS A 201 16.51 16.80 19.44
C LYS A 201 16.90 16.36 20.86
N GLN A 202 16.09 15.53 21.52
CA GLN A 202 16.42 14.97 22.84
C GLN A 202 17.72 14.14 22.83
N THR A 203 17.94 13.32 21.79
CA THR A 203 19.20 12.56 21.68
C THR A 203 20.43 13.44 21.47
N LEU A 204 20.26 14.59 20.81
CA LEU A 204 21.34 15.56 20.63
C LEU A 204 21.60 16.35 21.91
N GLU A 205 20.57 16.75 22.65
CA GLU A 205 20.69 17.43 23.94
C GLU A 205 21.40 16.56 24.99
N THR A 206 21.07 15.28 25.05
CA THR A 206 21.75 14.32 25.96
C THR A 206 23.22 14.12 25.59
N LYS A 207 23.55 14.02 24.29
CA LYS A 207 24.94 13.99 23.79
C LYS A 207 25.70 15.28 24.09
N LEU A 208 25.04 16.43 23.94
CA LEU A 208 25.65 17.73 24.22
C LEU A 208 25.92 17.89 25.72
N GLY A 209 25.00 17.44 26.57
CA GLY A 209 25.20 17.40 28.03
C GLY A 209 26.38 16.52 28.44
N SER A 210 26.51 15.32 27.85
CA SER A 210 27.63 14.43 28.17
C SER A 210 28.98 14.98 27.70
N LEU A 211 29.04 15.56 26.50
CA LEU A 211 30.24 16.23 25.98
C LEU A 211 30.62 17.46 26.82
N THR A 212 29.64 18.25 27.25
CA THR A 212 29.87 19.42 28.11
C THR A 212 30.45 19.02 29.46
N ASN A 213 29.92 17.96 30.08
CA ASN A 213 30.48 17.42 31.31
C ASN A 213 31.91 16.92 31.12
N ARG A 214 32.18 16.22 30.02
CA ARG A 214 33.51 15.69 29.71
C ARG A 214 34.53 16.82 29.49
N LEU A 215 34.12 17.89 28.81
CA LEU A 215 34.92 19.10 28.63
C LEU A 215 35.20 19.81 29.97
N ARG A 216 34.19 19.87 30.85
CA ARG A 216 34.36 20.42 32.21
C ARG A 216 35.38 19.63 33.03
N TYR A 217 35.33 18.29 33.01
CA TYR A 217 36.32 17.45 33.70
C TYR A 217 37.73 17.65 33.13
N ALA A 218 37.87 17.60 31.79
CA ALA A 218 39.16 17.81 31.14
C ALA A 218 39.77 19.19 31.49
N ASN A 219 38.96 20.25 31.53
CA ASN A 219 39.42 21.58 31.94
C ASN A 219 39.85 21.64 33.41
N ALA A 220 39.17 20.92 34.30
CA ALA A 220 39.58 20.82 35.70
C ALA A 220 40.91 20.07 35.85
N ASP A 221 41.14 19.03 35.05
CA ASP A 221 42.38 18.26 35.01
C ASP A 221 43.54 19.09 34.45
N ILE A 222 43.30 19.86 33.38
CA ILE A 222 44.31 20.80 32.84
C ILE A 222 44.70 21.80 33.92
N LYS A 223 43.72 22.46 34.56
CA LYS A 223 43.99 23.46 35.59
C LYS A 223 44.74 22.90 36.80
N THR A 224 44.39 21.70 37.24
CA THR A 224 45.11 21.04 38.34
C THR A 224 46.53 20.64 37.94
N THR A 225 46.74 20.18 36.72
CA THR A 225 48.06 19.82 36.19
C THR A 225 48.95 21.06 36.03
N GLU A 226 48.43 22.13 35.45
CA GLU A 226 49.11 23.42 35.31
C GLU A 226 49.52 23.99 36.67
N SER A 227 48.67 23.84 37.71
CA SER A 227 49.01 24.30 39.07
C SER A 227 50.14 23.50 39.73
N LYS A 228 50.33 22.23 39.34
CA LYS A 228 51.36 21.33 39.88
C LYS A 228 52.70 21.48 39.17
N LEU A 229 52.68 21.77 37.87
CA LEU A 229 53.87 21.94 37.04
C LEU A 229 54.95 22.87 37.64
N PRO A 230 54.65 24.09 38.12
CA PRO A 230 55.68 24.97 38.67
C PRO A 230 56.29 24.43 39.96
N LYS A 231 55.53 23.69 40.79
CA LYS A 231 56.07 23.07 42.02
C LYS A 231 57.06 21.95 41.69
N ILE A 232 56.75 21.17 40.67
CA ILE A 232 57.63 20.08 40.21
C ILE A 232 58.91 20.67 39.60
N LEU A 233 58.78 21.69 38.75
CA LEU A 233 59.94 22.39 38.16
C LEU A 233 60.81 23.03 39.23
N ALA A 234 60.23 23.71 40.22
CA ALA A 234 60.98 24.27 41.34
C ALA A 234 61.76 23.19 42.10
N ARG A 235 61.11 22.04 42.40
CA ARG A 235 61.77 20.92 43.08
C ARG A 235 62.89 20.31 42.24
N GLN A 236 62.71 20.20 40.92
CA GLN A 236 63.76 19.75 40.00
C GLN A 236 64.96 20.70 40.04
N THR A 237 64.73 22.01 39.96
CA THR A 237 65.82 23.01 40.02
C THR A 237 66.56 22.98 41.34
N GLU A 238 65.85 22.77 42.46
CA GLU A 238 66.45 22.66 43.79
C GLU A 238 67.32 21.40 43.90
N CYS A 239 66.79 20.24 43.50
CA CYS A 239 67.57 19.00 43.46
C CYS A 239 68.82 19.16 42.59
N GLN A 240 68.74 19.86 41.47
CA GLN A 240 69.88 20.07 40.59
C GLN A 240 70.94 20.99 41.20
N LYS A 241 70.55 22.03 41.93
CA LYS A 241 71.49 22.88 42.69
C LYS A 241 72.20 22.10 43.78
N VAL A 242 71.47 21.30 44.56
CA VAL A 242 72.04 20.44 45.61
C VAL A 242 73.03 19.45 44.99
N LEU A 243 72.71 18.87 43.83
CA LEU A 243 73.62 17.96 43.12
C LEU A 243 74.90 18.67 42.67
N GLN A 244 74.80 19.91 42.18
CA GLN A 244 75.96 20.73 41.79
C GLN A 244 76.83 21.13 42.98
N GLN A 245 76.29 21.23 44.20
CA GLN A 245 77.05 21.52 45.41
C GLN A 245 77.73 20.27 46.00
N ILE A 246 77.01 19.16 46.06
CA ILE A 246 77.52 17.92 46.68
C ILE A 246 78.58 17.24 45.80
N ALA A 247 78.45 17.29 44.46
CA ALA A 247 79.39 16.65 43.56
C ALA A 247 80.86 17.09 43.74
N PRO A 248 81.21 18.39 43.81
CA PRO A 248 82.57 18.83 44.06
C PRO A 248 83.03 18.51 45.49
N GLU A 249 82.16 18.60 46.50
CA GLU A 249 82.50 18.21 47.88
C GLU A 249 82.92 16.74 47.95
N ILE A 250 82.18 15.84 47.30
CA ILE A 250 82.55 14.43 47.21
C ILE A 250 83.89 14.24 46.51
N GLN A 251 84.18 14.97 45.43
CA GLN A 251 85.46 14.88 44.73
C GLN A 251 86.63 15.36 45.60
N THR A 252 86.48 16.48 46.31
CA THR A 252 87.52 17.00 47.22
C THR A 252 87.78 16.04 48.38
N LEU A 253 86.72 15.49 48.99
CA LEU A 253 86.84 14.50 50.06
C LEU A 253 87.51 13.21 49.56
N ARG A 254 87.16 12.72 48.37
CA ARG A 254 87.84 11.57 47.76
C ARG A 254 89.32 11.83 47.51
N GLY A 255 89.68 13.02 47.03
CA GLY A 255 91.07 13.42 46.87
C GLY A 255 91.83 13.48 48.21
N ALA A 256 91.20 14.02 49.25
CA ALA A 256 91.78 14.08 50.60
C ALA A 256 91.95 12.70 51.23
N ILE A 257 91.00 11.78 51.00
CA ILE A 257 91.09 10.38 51.43
C ILE A 257 92.27 9.70 50.72
N ALA A 258 92.36 9.79 49.40
CA ALA A 258 93.46 9.19 48.64
C ALA A 258 94.84 9.75 49.05
N ALA A 259 94.92 11.06 49.31
CA ALA A 259 96.15 11.67 49.81
C ALA A 259 96.53 11.13 51.19
N ARG A 260 95.57 11.02 52.12
CA ARG A 260 95.79 10.45 53.46
C ARG A 260 96.14 8.97 53.41
N GLU A 261 95.49 8.18 52.56
CA GLU A 261 95.84 6.77 52.33
C GLU A 261 97.30 6.64 51.86
N SER A 262 97.74 7.52 50.94
CA SER A 262 99.13 7.52 50.49
C SER A 262 100.13 7.91 51.59
N SER A 263 99.77 8.87 52.46
CA SER A 263 100.60 9.26 53.60
C SER A 263 100.64 8.18 54.68
N MET A 264 99.51 7.52 54.95
CA MET A 264 99.43 6.38 55.85
C MET A 264 100.30 5.24 55.35
N ALA A 265 100.21 4.87 54.07
CA ALA A 265 101.03 3.81 53.50
C ALA A 265 102.54 4.12 53.59
N ARG A 266 102.94 5.40 53.41
CA ARG A 266 104.34 5.81 53.60
C ARG A 266 104.78 5.73 55.06
N LEU A 267 103.99 6.27 55.97
CA LEU A 267 104.28 6.24 57.40
C LEU A 267 104.29 4.81 57.94
N GLU A 268 103.41 3.94 57.45
CA GLU A 268 103.42 2.51 57.78
C GLU A 268 104.74 1.88 57.36
N VAL A 269 105.26 2.15 56.16
CA VAL A 269 106.58 1.64 55.73
C VAL A 269 107.71 2.18 56.62
N GLU A 270 107.67 3.46 57.01
CA GLU A 270 108.68 4.05 57.89
C GLU A 270 108.63 3.48 59.33
N ILE A 271 107.43 3.40 59.91
CA ILE A 271 107.20 2.79 61.22
C ILE A 271 107.67 1.33 61.18
N ASN A 272 107.30 0.61 60.13
CA ASN A 272 107.69 -0.77 59.95
C ASN A 272 109.22 -0.94 59.94
N ALA A 273 109.94 -0.09 59.19
CA ALA A 273 111.40 -0.13 59.17
C ALA A 273 112.03 0.17 60.54
N VAL A 274 111.45 1.10 61.31
CA VAL A 274 111.93 1.45 62.65
C VAL A 274 111.64 0.34 63.66
N GLU A 275 110.43 -0.24 63.64
CA GLU A 275 110.04 -1.36 64.50
C GLU A 275 110.90 -2.60 64.25
N ASP A 276 111.15 -2.96 62.98
CA ASP A 276 112.02 -4.09 62.64
C ASP A 276 113.45 -3.84 63.15
N SER A 277 113.94 -2.59 63.15
CA SER A 277 115.27 -2.23 63.70
C SER A 277 115.34 -2.24 65.23
N LEU A 278 114.28 -1.81 65.93
CA LEU A 278 114.25 -1.72 67.38
C LEU A 278 114.04 -3.09 68.05
N PHE A 279 113.24 -3.95 67.40
CA PHE A 279 112.86 -5.25 67.94
C PHE A 279 113.63 -6.42 67.30
N GLU A 280 114.67 -6.16 66.49
CA GLU A 280 115.55 -7.18 65.91
C GLU A 280 116.09 -8.15 66.98
N GLY A 281 116.53 -7.62 68.13
CA GLY A 281 117.00 -8.42 69.27
C GLY A 281 115.91 -9.28 69.93
N PHE A 282 114.66 -8.80 69.97
CA PHE A 282 113.52 -9.54 70.52
C PHE A 282 113.04 -10.63 69.54
N SER A 283 113.02 -10.32 68.24
CA SER A 283 112.65 -11.25 67.16
C SER A 283 113.58 -12.46 67.11
N HIS A 284 114.90 -12.23 67.24
CA HIS A 284 115.90 -13.30 67.30
C HIS A 284 115.78 -14.18 68.55
N GLN A 285 115.35 -13.61 69.68
CA GLN A 285 115.28 -14.32 70.96
C GLN A 285 114.06 -15.25 71.06
N PHE A 286 112.95 -14.90 70.41
CA PHE A 286 111.69 -15.67 70.44
C PHE A 286 111.40 -16.44 69.15
N GLY A 287 112.26 -16.35 68.12
CA GLY A 287 112.13 -17.12 66.88
C GLY A 287 110.94 -16.70 66.00
N ILE A 288 110.55 -15.42 66.08
CA ILE A 288 109.43 -14.84 65.32
C ILE A 288 110.01 -14.00 64.18
N ALA A 289 109.40 -14.00 62.99
CA ALA A 289 109.96 -13.33 61.81
C ALA A 289 109.88 -11.78 61.88
N SER A 290 108.89 -11.23 62.58
CA SER A 290 108.78 -9.81 62.94
C SER A 290 107.80 -9.68 64.12
N ILE A 291 107.92 -8.62 64.92
CA ILE A 291 107.03 -8.36 66.06
C ILE A 291 105.54 -8.20 65.66
N ARG A 292 105.29 -7.96 64.37
CA ARG A 292 103.94 -7.83 63.78
C ARG A 292 103.11 -9.11 63.86
N GLU A 293 103.69 -10.30 63.67
CA GLU A 293 102.94 -11.56 63.80
C GLU A 293 102.47 -11.81 65.24
N TYR A 294 103.19 -11.26 66.22
CA TYR A 294 102.84 -11.34 67.63
C TYR A 294 101.75 -10.32 67.99
N GLU A 295 101.89 -9.06 67.56
CA GLU A 295 100.87 -8.03 67.79
C GLU A 295 99.57 -8.30 67.05
N GLU A 296 99.61 -8.73 65.79
CA GLU A 296 98.41 -8.95 64.99
C GLU A 296 97.52 -10.06 65.59
N ASN A 297 98.13 -11.10 66.17
CA ASN A 297 97.39 -12.18 66.84
C ASN A 297 96.82 -11.75 68.21
N VAL A 298 97.53 -10.95 68.99
CA VAL A 298 97.07 -10.49 70.31
C VAL A 298 96.06 -9.33 70.20
N VAL A 299 96.25 -8.44 69.22
CA VAL A 299 95.36 -7.29 68.93
C VAL A 299 94.06 -7.77 68.29
N LYS A 300 94.07 -8.71 67.33
CA LYS A 300 92.84 -9.32 66.80
C LYS A 300 92.00 -9.95 67.90
N GLN A 301 92.60 -10.70 68.82
CA GLN A 301 91.88 -11.31 69.95
C GLN A 301 91.29 -10.27 70.93
N ARG A 302 91.96 -9.12 71.12
CA ARG A 302 91.42 -8.00 71.92
C ARG A 302 90.30 -7.25 71.22
N GLN A 303 90.43 -6.99 69.91
CA GLN A 303 89.39 -6.32 69.10
C GLN A 303 88.14 -7.18 69.00
N GLU A 304 88.25 -8.48 68.72
CA GLU A 304 87.09 -9.39 68.71
C GLU A 304 86.34 -9.41 70.05
N ARG A 305 87.05 -9.31 71.18
CA ARG A 305 86.42 -9.21 72.51
C ARG A 305 85.72 -7.88 72.72
N SER A 306 86.29 -6.78 72.22
CA SER A 306 85.69 -5.43 72.31
C SER A 306 84.44 -5.31 71.44
N ASP A 307 84.49 -5.82 70.21
CA ASP A 307 83.38 -5.77 69.26
C ASP A 307 82.21 -6.62 69.75
N ARG A 308 82.47 -7.82 70.29
CA ARG A 308 81.43 -8.64 70.94
C ARG A 308 80.80 -7.93 72.13
N ARG A 309 81.57 -7.14 72.88
CA ARG A 309 81.04 -6.37 74.02
C ARG A 309 80.18 -5.18 73.57
N GLN A 310 80.61 -4.43 72.55
CA GLN A 310 79.79 -3.37 71.95
C GLN A 310 78.50 -3.91 71.33
N GLN A 311 78.57 -5.07 70.67
CA GLN A 311 77.37 -5.74 70.14
C GLN A 311 76.41 -6.09 71.27
N LEU A 312 76.90 -6.68 72.37
CA LEU A 312 76.09 -6.99 73.55
C LEU A 312 75.45 -5.73 74.15
N ASP A 313 76.22 -4.64 74.32
CA ASP A 313 75.69 -3.37 74.84
C ASP A 313 74.62 -2.76 73.90
N SER A 314 74.80 -2.87 72.58
CA SER A 314 73.80 -2.44 71.60
C SER A 314 72.53 -3.29 71.65
N HIS A 315 72.66 -4.61 71.87
CA HIS A 315 71.53 -5.51 72.05
C HIS A 315 70.79 -5.21 73.36
N LEU A 316 71.50 -4.84 74.42
CA LEU A 316 70.94 -4.46 75.71
C LEU A 316 70.16 -3.13 75.61
N ALA A 317 70.73 -2.13 74.95
CA ALA A 317 70.06 -0.85 74.68
C ALA A 317 68.80 -1.05 73.81
N LYS A 318 68.85 -1.95 72.82
CA LYS A 318 67.72 -2.28 71.96
C LYS A 318 66.62 -3.03 72.71
N LEU A 319 66.98 -3.91 73.64
CA LEU A 319 66.04 -4.59 74.55
C LEU A 319 65.36 -3.62 75.51
N GLN A 320 66.10 -2.67 76.09
CA GLN A 320 65.55 -1.62 76.96
C GLN A 320 64.58 -0.70 76.20
N TYR A 321 64.90 -0.31 74.97
CA TYR A 321 64.00 0.45 74.10
C TYR A 321 62.71 -0.32 73.79
N LEU A 322 62.81 -1.62 73.47
CA LEU A 322 61.66 -2.49 73.19
C LEU A 322 60.80 -2.77 74.43
N GLN A 323 61.38 -2.78 75.63
CA GLN A 323 60.65 -2.88 76.90
C GLN A 323 59.94 -1.57 77.29
N ALA A 324 60.46 -0.42 76.85
CA ALA A 324 59.88 0.90 77.12
C ALA A 324 58.74 1.27 76.15
N GLN A 325 58.67 0.64 74.97
CA GLN A 325 57.51 0.74 74.09
C GLN A 325 56.38 -0.17 74.60
N ASP A 326 55.16 0.35 74.59
CA ASP A 326 53.93 -0.34 74.97
C ASP A 326 53.47 -1.34 73.88
N LEU A 327 54.42 -2.16 73.40
CA LEU A 327 54.28 -3.18 72.36
C LEU A 327 53.08 -4.11 72.56
N PRO A 328 52.72 -4.55 73.80
CA PRO A 328 51.55 -5.39 74.02
C PRO A 328 50.23 -4.69 73.63
N SER A 329 50.11 -3.39 73.87
CA SER A 329 48.91 -2.59 73.57
C SER A 329 48.74 -2.41 72.06
N ASP A 330 49.82 -2.08 71.37
CA ASP A 330 49.80 -1.91 69.91
C ASP A 330 49.62 -3.25 69.19
N TRP A 331 50.20 -4.34 69.71
CA TRP A 331 49.97 -5.70 69.21
C TRP A 331 48.51 -6.14 69.38
N ALA A 332 47.88 -5.81 70.50
CA ALA A 332 46.47 -6.09 70.73
C ALA A 332 45.56 -5.34 69.74
N LYS A 333 45.82 -4.05 69.51
CA LYS A 333 45.10 -3.25 68.50
C LYS A 333 45.27 -3.84 67.11
N LEU A 334 46.50 -4.20 66.72
CA LEU A 334 46.80 -4.78 65.41
C LEU A 334 46.05 -6.10 65.20
N LYS A 335 46.06 -6.96 66.23
CA LYS A 335 45.35 -8.26 66.22
C LYS A 335 43.84 -8.08 66.06
N ASP A 336 43.27 -7.05 66.70
CA ASP A 336 41.85 -6.73 66.61
C ASP A 336 41.47 -6.16 65.23
N THR A 337 42.32 -5.31 64.63
CA THR A 337 42.16 -4.87 63.24
C THR A 337 42.25 -6.01 62.25
N ILE A 338 43.20 -6.94 62.42
CA ILE A 338 43.34 -8.13 61.58
C ILE A 338 42.08 -9.01 61.69
N ALA A 339 41.54 -9.17 62.89
CA ALA A 339 40.31 -9.93 63.10
C ALA A 339 39.10 -9.27 62.41
N LYS A 340 38.96 -7.94 62.50
CA LYS A 340 37.91 -7.19 61.79
C LYS A 340 38.05 -7.30 60.27
N GLN A 341 39.26 -7.14 59.74
CA GLN A 341 39.54 -7.28 58.31
C GLN A 341 39.28 -8.71 57.80
N LYS A 342 39.63 -9.74 58.56
CA LYS A 342 39.30 -11.14 58.22
C LYS A 342 37.79 -11.40 58.14
N ARG A 343 37.00 -10.81 59.05
CA ARG A 343 35.53 -10.91 59.01
C ARG A 343 34.96 -10.18 57.78
N ALA A 344 35.46 -8.99 57.47
CA ALA A 344 35.06 -8.24 56.29
C ALA A 344 35.40 -8.98 54.98
N LEU A 345 36.60 -9.59 54.90
CA LEU A 345 37.02 -10.42 53.76
C LEU A 345 36.08 -11.62 53.55
N LYS A 346 35.75 -12.35 54.61
CA LYS A 346 34.78 -13.47 54.51
C LYS A 346 33.39 -13.02 54.07
N ALA A 347 32.94 -11.84 54.49
CA ALA A 347 31.66 -11.29 54.06
C ALA A 347 31.67 -10.93 52.57
N LEU A 348 32.74 -10.26 52.11
CA LEU A 348 32.92 -9.94 50.69
C LEU A 348 33.07 -11.20 49.81
N GLU A 349 33.75 -12.24 50.30
CA GLU A 349 33.88 -13.51 49.58
C GLU A 349 32.52 -14.18 49.39
N LYS A 350 31.67 -14.19 50.42
CA LYS A 350 30.29 -14.69 50.29
C LYS A 350 29.45 -13.86 49.32
N GLU A 351 29.52 -12.54 49.43
CA GLU A 351 28.77 -11.65 48.53
C GLU A 351 29.21 -11.83 47.07
N LYS A 352 30.53 -12.01 46.83
CA LYS A 352 31.06 -12.34 45.51
C LYS A 352 30.52 -13.67 44.99
N THR A 353 30.49 -14.73 45.81
CA THR A 353 29.97 -16.03 45.36
C THR A 353 28.48 -15.96 45.07
N ASP A 354 27.71 -15.24 45.90
CA ASP A 354 26.26 -15.09 45.71
C ASP A 354 25.98 -14.31 44.40
N LEU A 355 26.69 -13.21 44.17
CA LEU A 355 26.60 -12.46 42.92
C LEU A 355 27.00 -13.30 41.70
N GLN A 356 28.07 -14.10 41.80
CA GLN A 356 28.47 -15.01 40.71
C GLN A 356 27.40 -16.05 40.38
N THR A 357 26.73 -16.61 41.39
CA THR A 357 25.63 -17.56 41.15
C THR A 357 24.41 -16.88 40.53
N GLN A 358 24.09 -15.65 40.95
CA GLN A 358 23.00 -14.87 40.35
C GLN A 358 23.29 -14.48 38.89
N THR A 359 24.52 -14.07 38.57
CA THR A 359 24.91 -13.75 37.19
C THR A 359 24.86 -14.97 36.30
N ALA A 360 25.34 -16.13 36.76
CA ALA A 360 25.27 -17.38 35.99
C ALA A 360 23.80 -17.81 35.75
N ALA A 361 22.94 -17.68 36.75
CA ALA A 361 21.51 -17.98 36.58
C ALA A 361 20.85 -17.02 35.56
N LEU A 362 21.18 -15.73 35.62
CA LEU A 362 20.67 -14.73 34.67
C LEU A 362 21.16 -15.00 33.24
N GLU A 363 22.43 -15.36 33.06
CA GLU A 363 22.99 -15.73 31.75
C GLU A 363 22.22 -16.90 31.12
N VAL A 364 21.98 -17.98 31.88
CA VAL A 364 21.20 -19.14 31.41
C VAL A 364 19.76 -18.74 31.03
N THR A 365 19.12 -17.87 31.82
CA THR A 365 17.78 -17.39 31.45
C THR A 365 17.79 -16.51 30.20
N SER A 366 18.81 -15.66 30.04
CA SER A 366 18.97 -14.81 28.86
C SER A 366 19.18 -15.64 27.61
N GLU A 367 20.04 -16.66 27.65
CA GLU A 367 20.25 -17.59 26.53
C GLU A 367 18.94 -18.30 26.14
N ARG A 368 18.20 -18.82 27.13
CA ARG A 368 16.90 -19.46 26.90
C ARG A 368 15.87 -18.52 26.27
N HIS A 369 15.87 -17.23 26.65
CA HIS A 369 15.00 -16.23 26.03
C HIS A 369 15.41 -15.90 24.59
N VAL A 370 16.72 -15.85 24.31
CA VAL A 370 17.22 -15.65 22.94
C VAL A 370 16.83 -16.83 22.04
N GLU A 371 17.02 -18.06 22.50
CA GLU A 371 16.61 -19.27 21.76
C GLU A 371 15.09 -19.32 21.53
N ALA A 372 14.29 -18.99 22.53
CA ALA A 372 12.84 -18.92 22.37
C ALA A 372 12.43 -17.83 21.35
N SER A 373 13.11 -16.68 21.37
CA SER A 373 12.85 -15.58 20.45
C SER A 373 13.23 -15.92 19.01
N THR A 374 14.36 -16.61 18.79
CA THR A 374 14.78 -17.04 17.44
C THR A 374 13.83 -18.09 16.89
N ALA A 375 13.44 -19.08 17.70
CA ALA A 375 12.46 -20.10 17.31
C ALA A 375 11.09 -19.47 16.95
N ALA A 376 10.62 -18.49 17.73
CA ALA A 376 9.39 -17.77 17.43
C ALA A 376 9.49 -16.97 16.13
N HIS A 377 10.64 -16.33 15.88
CA HIS A 377 10.89 -15.56 14.66
C HIS A 377 10.89 -16.45 13.40
N ASP A 378 11.52 -17.63 13.48
CA ASP A 378 11.54 -18.58 12.37
C ASP A 378 10.16 -19.19 12.09
N ALA A 379 9.38 -19.47 13.15
CA ALA A 379 7.98 -19.88 13.00
C ALA A 379 7.13 -18.80 12.30
N LEU A 380 7.32 -17.53 12.66
CA LEU A 380 6.64 -16.39 12.03
C LEU A 380 6.97 -16.29 10.54
N LYS A 381 8.25 -16.37 10.17
CA LYS A 381 8.68 -16.38 8.76
C LYS A 381 8.05 -17.51 7.97
N ARG A 382 7.92 -18.69 8.59
CA ARG A 382 7.30 -19.85 7.95
C ARG A 382 5.81 -19.62 7.69
N ILE A 383 5.08 -19.11 8.68
CA ILE A 383 3.66 -18.73 8.54
C ILE A 383 3.47 -17.64 7.48
N GLU A 384 4.34 -16.63 7.43
CA GLU A 384 4.29 -15.60 6.39
C GLU A 384 4.51 -16.17 4.97
N GLY A 385 5.41 -17.16 4.84
CA GLY A 385 5.62 -17.90 3.60
C GLY A 385 4.39 -18.69 3.17
N GLU A 386 3.79 -19.43 4.09
CA GLU A 386 2.55 -20.20 3.86
C GLU A 386 1.39 -19.26 3.46
N LEU A 387 1.26 -18.10 4.14
CA LEU A 387 0.20 -17.12 3.86
C LEU A 387 0.37 -16.46 2.48
N LYS A 388 1.61 -16.19 2.05
CA LYS A 388 1.89 -15.72 0.68
C LYS A 388 1.53 -16.79 -0.37
N ALA A 389 1.82 -18.06 -0.11
CA ALA A 389 1.46 -19.15 -1.01
C ALA A 389 -0.07 -19.29 -1.14
N ILE A 390 -0.80 -19.25 -0.01
CA ILE A 390 -2.27 -19.29 0.01
C ILE A 390 -2.86 -18.07 -0.70
N SER A 391 -2.33 -16.87 -0.47
CA SER A 391 -2.78 -15.66 -1.19
C SER A 391 -2.63 -15.79 -2.69
N LYS A 392 -1.48 -16.33 -3.16
CA LYS A 392 -1.25 -16.55 -4.59
C LYS A 392 -2.23 -17.55 -5.18
N GLN A 393 -2.48 -18.66 -4.47
CA GLN A 393 -3.50 -19.64 -4.88
C GLN A 393 -4.89 -19.02 -4.95
N ARG A 394 -5.27 -18.17 -3.98
CA ARG A 394 -6.55 -17.46 -3.99
C ARG A 394 -6.67 -16.52 -5.19
N ASP A 395 -5.62 -15.79 -5.53
CA ASP A 395 -5.61 -14.88 -6.67
C ASP A 395 -5.72 -15.66 -8.00
N ASP A 396 -5.01 -16.79 -8.13
CA ASP A 396 -5.09 -17.68 -9.30
C ASP A 396 -6.50 -18.27 -9.46
N GLN A 397 -7.13 -18.70 -8.35
CA GLN A 397 -8.51 -19.21 -8.39
C GLN A 397 -9.52 -18.10 -8.70
N SER A 398 -9.33 -16.89 -8.18
CA SER A 398 -10.17 -15.74 -8.51
C SER A 398 -10.09 -15.37 -10.00
N ALA A 399 -8.89 -15.48 -10.61
CA ALA A 399 -8.71 -15.24 -12.03
C ALA A 399 -9.43 -16.30 -12.89
N LYS A 400 -9.35 -17.58 -12.49
CA LYS A 400 -10.09 -18.67 -13.13
C LYS A 400 -11.61 -18.46 -13.03
N ALA A 401 -12.11 -18.11 -11.85
CA ALA A 401 -13.53 -17.83 -11.64
C ALA A 401 -14.03 -16.69 -12.52
N ALA A 402 -13.25 -15.60 -12.62
CA ALA A 402 -13.59 -14.48 -13.51
C ALA A 402 -13.61 -14.88 -15.00
N SER A 403 -12.71 -15.77 -15.43
CA SER A 403 -12.70 -16.29 -16.79
C SER A 403 -13.94 -17.14 -17.09
N VAL A 404 -14.30 -18.05 -16.17
CA VAL A 404 -15.50 -18.89 -16.31
C VAL A 404 -16.75 -18.02 -16.33
N GLN A 405 -16.86 -17.03 -15.45
CA GLN A 405 -18.00 -16.11 -15.42
C GLN A 405 -18.13 -15.31 -16.73
N LYS A 406 -17.01 -14.93 -17.35
CA LYS A 406 -17.03 -14.28 -18.67
C LYS A 406 -17.50 -15.23 -19.78
N GLN A 407 -17.08 -16.49 -19.77
CA GLN A 407 -17.55 -17.50 -20.72
C GLN A 407 -19.05 -17.77 -20.54
N LEU A 408 -19.50 -17.88 -19.29
CA LEU A 408 -20.89 -18.12 -18.95
C LEU A 408 -21.79 -16.97 -19.42
N ALA A 409 -21.35 -15.71 -19.25
CA ALA A 409 -22.06 -14.55 -19.80
C ALA A 409 -22.13 -14.55 -21.34
N VAL A 410 -21.07 -15.02 -22.03
CA VAL A 410 -21.11 -15.15 -23.50
C VAL A 410 -22.13 -16.20 -23.92
N GLU A 411 -22.13 -17.38 -23.30
CA GLU A 411 -23.09 -18.44 -23.59
C GLU A 411 -24.53 -18.04 -23.25
N GLU A 412 -24.77 -17.35 -22.13
CA GLU A 412 -26.08 -16.79 -21.77
C GLU A 412 -26.59 -15.83 -22.85
N THR A 413 -25.74 -14.90 -23.31
CA THR A 413 -26.13 -14.00 -24.40
C THR A 413 -26.36 -14.73 -25.73
N ALA A 414 -25.68 -15.85 -25.97
CA ALA A 414 -25.91 -16.68 -27.15
C ALA A 414 -27.26 -17.40 -27.05
N VAL A 415 -27.58 -18.00 -25.90
CA VAL A 415 -28.88 -18.63 -25.63
C VAL A 415 -30.02 -17.64 -25.78
N GLU A 416 -29.87 -16.42 -25.26
CA GLU A 416 -30.91 -15.39 -25.37
C GLU A 416 -31.11 -14.96 -26.83
N ARG A 417 -30.04 -14.78 -27.60
CA ARG A 417 -30.12 -14.55 -29.05
C ARG A 417 -30.81 -15.70 -29.79
N PHE A 418 -30.55 -16.96 -29.41
CA PHE A 418 -31.22 -18.11 -30.04
C PHE A 418 -32.70 -18.18 -29.66
N LYS A 419 -33.07 -17.82 -28.42
CA LYS A 419 -34.47 -17.68 -28.02
C LYS A 419 -35.18 -16.59 -28.82
N ASP A 420 -34.57 -15.42 -28.98
CA ASP A 420 -35.12 -14.33 -29.79
C ASP A 420 -35.32 -14.76 -31.25
N LYS A 421 -34.31 -15.42 -31.84
CA LYS A 421 -34.43 -16.00 -33.20
C LYS A 421 -35.53 -17.04 -33.30
N LYS A 422 -35.67 -17.91 -32.30
CA LYS A 422 -36.77 -18.90 -32.26
C LYS A 422 -38.13 -18.20 -32.28
N VAL A 423 -38.32 -17.18 -31.43
CA VAL A 423 -39.55 -16.39 -31.36
C VAL A 423 -39.82 -15.67 -32.69
N GLU A 424 -38.79 -15.07 -33.29
CA GLU A 424 -38.90 -14.40 -34.59
C GLU A 424 -39.35 -15.37 -35.71
N VAL A 425 -38.76 -16.57 -35.76
CA VAL A 425 -39.12 -17.60 -36.75
C VAL A 425 -40.57 -18.07 -36.55
N LEU A 426 -41.01 -18.26 -35.31
CA LEU A 426 -42.40 -18.66 -35.02
C LEU A 426 -43.41 -17.54 -35.36
N LYS A 427 -43.05 -16.28 -35.10
CA LYS A 427 -43.85 -15.11 -35.52
C LYS A 427 -43.95 -15.01 -37.04
N ARG A 428 -42.87 -15.32 -37.76
CA ARG A 428 -42.89 -15.35 -39.22
C ARG A 428 -43.75 -16.49 -39.76
N ALA A 429 -43.62 -17.69 -39.21
CA ALA A 429 -44.43 -18.84 -39.62
C ALA A 429 -45.94 -18.59 -39.43
N THR A 430 -46.32 -17.91 -38.35
CA THR A 430 -47.72 -17.52 -38.10
C THR A 430 -48.21 -16.41 -39.03
N MET A 431 -47.39 -15.42 -39.37
CA MET A 431 -47.71 -14.44 -40.42
C MET A 431 -47.89 -15.09 -41.79
N ASP A 432 -47.07 -16.09 -42.11
CA ASP A 432 -47.14 -16.88 -43.35
C ASP A 432 -48.27 -17.95 -43.32
N GLN A 433 -49.11 -17.95 -42.28
CA GLN A 433 -50.24 -18.88 -42.06
C GLN A 433 -49.85 -20.38 -42.05
N VAL A 434 -48.60 -20.69 -41.73
CA VAL A 434 -48.12 -22.06 -41.61
C VAL A 434 -48.55 -22.65 -40.26
N LYS A 435 -49.47 -23.61 -40.27
CA LYS A 435 -49.88 -24.35 -39.06
C LYS A 435 -48.79 -25.37 -38.69
N LEU A 436 -48.06 -25.12 -37.60
CA LEU A 436 -47.06 -26.05 -37.06
C LEU A 436 -47.72 -27.07 -36.12
N PRO A 437 -47.38 -28.37 -36.19
CA PRO A 437 -47.93 -29.41 -35.29
C PRO A 437 -47.40 -29.24 -33.87
N VAL A 438 -48.27 -29.34 -32.87
CA VAL A 438 -47.92 -29.17 -31.45
C VAL A 438 -48.18 -30.47 -30.69
N VAL A 439 -47.26 -30.85 -29.79
CA VAL A 439 -47.41 -32.04 -28.95
C VAL A 439 -48.64 -31.85 -28.04
N GLY A 440 -49.68 -32.66 -28.26
CA GLY A 440 -50.95 -32.60 -27.54
C GLY A 440 -52.13 -32.02 -28.33
N ASP A 441 -51.89 -31.45 -29.52
CA ASP A 441 -52.95 -31.12 -30.47
C ASP A 441 -53.42 -32.44 -31.12
N ALA A 442 -54.43 -33.06 -30.51
CA ALA A 442 -55.10 -34.19 -31.11
C ALA A 442 -55.76 -33.71 -32.41
N VAL A 443 -55.45 -34.37 -33.52
CA VAL A 443 -56.09 -34.19 -34.82
C VAL A 443 -57.60 -34.32 -34.65
N GLY A 444 -58.33 -33.20 -34.53
CA GLY A 444 -59.79 -33.20 -34.46
C GLY A 444 -60.48 -32.24 -33.46
N SER A 445 -59.97 -31.03 -33.24
CA SER A 445 -60.85 -29.94 -32.78
C SER A 445 -61.15 -29.01 -33.96
N ASP A 446 -62.35 -29.15 -34.51
CA ASP A 446 -63.01 -28.13 -35.33
C ASP A 446 -63.16 -26.86 -34.47
N ASP A 447 -62.18 -25.96 -34.54
CA ASP A 447 -62.40 -24.58 -34.11
C ASP A 447 -62.99 -23.84 -35.31
N GLU A 448 -64.26 -23.45 -35.12
CA GLU A 448 -65.10 -22.67 -36.02
C GLU A 448 -64.33 -21.51 -36.67
N ASP A 449 -64.59 -21.30 -37.96
CA ASP A 449 -64.18 -20.14 -38.77
C ASP A 449 -64.60 -18.83 -38.09
N GLY A 450 -63.76 -18.33 -37.19
CA GLY A 450 -63.83 -16.99 -36.62
C GLY A 450 -63.32 -15.96 -37.61
N ASP A 451 -64.26 -15.29 -38.28
CA ASP A 451 -64.16 -14.07 -39.09
C ASP A 451 -62.80 -13.35 -39.05
N MET A 452 -62.05 -13.49 -40.15
CA MET A 452 -60.74 -12.88 -40.41
C MET A 452 -60.90 -11.41 -40.87
N SER A 453 -61.49 -10.57 -40.03
CA SER A 453 -61.64 -9.14 -40.29
C SER A 453 -61.38 -8.28 -39.05
N GLY A 454 -60.20 -8.43 -38.44
CA GLY A 454 -59.79 -7.58 -37.31
C GLY A 454 -58.28 -7.49 -37.14
N GLU A 455 -57.74 -6.29 -37.45
CA GLU A 455 -56.41 -5.75 -37.10
C GLU A 455 -55.23 -6.73 -36.99
N SER A 456 -54.25 -6.53 -37.88
CA SER A 456 -52.94 -7.20 -37.96
C SER A 456 -52.10 -7.22 -36.66
N ILE A 457 -52.57 -6.58 -35.59
CA ILE A 457 -51.96 -6.54 -34.26
C ILE A 457 -52.36 -7.78 -33.41
N SER A 458 -53.42 -8.51 -33.77
CA SER A 458 -53.92 -9.67 -33.02
C SER A 458 -53.15 -10.99 -33.26
N LEU A 459 -52.71 -11.24 -34.50
CA LEU A 459 -52.06 -12.49 -34.91
C LEU A 459 -50.69 -12.72 -34.26
N THR A 460 -49.93 -11.66 -33.99
CA THR A 460 -48.58 -11.73 -33.39
C THR A 460 -48.61 -12.09 -31.91
N ASN A 461 -49.63 -11.67 -31.16
CA ASN A 461 -49.82 -12.07 -29.77
C ASN A 461 -50.29 -13.51 -29.65
N GLN A 462 -51.09 -14.00 -30.61
CA GLN A 462 -51.54 -15.40 -30.66
C GLN A 462 -50.38 -16.38 -30.90
N ALA A 463 -49.40 -16.02 -31.72
CA ALA A 463 -48.20 -16.82 -31.96
C ALA A 463 -47.38 -17.08 -30.68
N ASP A 464 -47.19 -16.04 -29.86
CA ASP A 464 -46.51 -16.14 -28.58
C ASP A 464 -47.30 -17.04 -27.61
N THR A 465 -48.64 -16.91 -27.52
CA THR A 465 -49.43 -17.79 -26.65
C THR A 465 -49.53 -19.25 -27.13
N ARG A 466 -49.57 -19.50 -28.45
CA ARG A 466 -49.80 -20.84 -29.02
C ARG A 466 -48.54 -21.72 -29.00
N TYR A 467 -47.35 -21.12 -29.14
CA TYR A 467 -46.08 -21.85 -29.25
C TYR A 467 -45.07 -21.61 -28.13
N ALA A 468 -45.34 -20.71 -27.16
CA ALA A 468 -44.40 -20.46 -26.06
C ALA A 468 -44.36 -21.59 -25.02
N ALA A 469 -45.47 -22.31 -24.79
CA ALA A 469 -45.58 -23.31 -23.72
C ALA A 469 -45.51 -24.76 -24.21
N ASN A 470 -45.72 -25.02 -25.50
CA ASN A 470 -45.87 -26.38 -26.03
C ASN A 470 -44.69 -26.76 -26.94
N GLU A 471 -44.25 -28.01 -26.87
CA GLU A 471 -43.24 -28.55 -27.78
C GLU A 471 -43.84 -28.78 -29.17
N ILE A 472 -43.10 -28.42 -30.22
CA ILE A 472 -43.53 -28.58 -31.62
C ILE A 472 -43.12 -29.98 -32.06
N ASP A 473 -44.06 -30.76 -32.58
CA ASP A 473 -43.79 -32.10 -33.08
C ASP A 473 -43.34 -32.01 -34.55
N PHE A 474 -42.07 -32.29 -34.79
CA PHE A 474 -41.48 -32.30 -36.13
C PHE A 474 -41.47 -33.70 -36.78
N SER A 475 -42.02 -34.72 -36.11
CA SER A 475 -41.94 -36.12 -36.57
C SER A 475 -42.69 -36.40 -37.88
N SER A 476 -43.74 -35.63 -38.17
CA SER A 476 -44.56 -35.75 -39.38
C SER A 476 -44.02 -35.01 -40.60
N LEU A 477 -42.94 -34.23 -40.45
CA LEU A 477 -42.32 -33.46 -41.53
C LEU A 477 -41.13 -34.22 -42.12
N GLU A 478 -40.90 -34.09 -43.42
CA GLU A 478 -39.69 -34.64 -44.04
C GLU A 478 -38.44 -34.01 -43.40
N GLN A 479 -37.50 -34.84 -42.95
CA GLN A 479 -36.24 -34.39 -42.34
C GLN A 479 -35.31 -33.78 -43.40
N LEU A 480 -35.57 -32.54 -43.76
CA LEU A 480 -34.75 -31.78 -44.67
C LEU A 480 -33.85 -30.81 -43.87
N HIS A 481 -32.59 -31.19 -43.63
CA HIS A 481 -31.61 -30.35 -42.94
C HIS A 481 -31.11 -29.23 -43.86
N LEU A 482 -31.67 -28.03 -43.69
CA LEU A 482 -31.32 -26.82 -44.45
C LEU A 482 -30.54 -25.85 -43.57
N ASP A 483 -29.33 -26.21 -43.16
CA ASP A 483 -28.50 -25.42 -42.23
C ASP A 483 -27.81 -24.20 -42.89
N SER A 484 -27.93 -24.06 -44.21
CA SER A 484 -27.25 -23.05 -45.02
C SER A 484 -28.27 -22.30 -45.87
N ASP A 485 -28.17 -20.97 -45.90
CA ASP A 485 -29.00 -20.10 -46.73
C ASP A 485 -29.02 -20.51 -48.22
N LYS A 486 -27.91 -21.09 -48.69
CA LYS A 486 -27.79 -21.59 -50.06
C LYS A 486 -28.66 -22.82 -50.32
N ALA A 487 -28.66 -23.78 -49.39
CA ALA A 487 -29.49 -24.98 -49.51
C ALA A 487 -30.98 -24.61 -49.45
N ARG A 488 -31.33 -23.62 -48.62
CA ARG A 488 -32.70 -23.09 -48.53
C ARG A 488 -33.15 -22.44 -49.84
N GLN A 489 -32.30 -21.64 -50.48
CA GLN A 489 -32.60 -21.00 -51.77
C GLN A 489 -32.78 -22.02 -52.90
N ASP A 490 -31.94 -23.06 -52.96
CA ASP A 490 -32.05 -24.10 -53.99
C ASP A 490 -33.38 -24.89 -53.87
N HIS A 491 -33.86 -25.14 -52.65
CA HIS A 491 -35.15 -25.78 -52.44
C HIS A 491 -36.34 -24.85 -52.75
N LEU A 492 -36.25 -23.56 -52.42
CA LEU A 492 -37.28 -22.58 -52.79
C LEU A 492 -37.44 -22.50 -54.32
N LEU A 493 -36.34 -22.49 -55.07
CA LEU A 493 -36.36 -22.52 -56.53
C LEU A 493 -37.05 -23.77 -57.10
N LYS A 494 -36.81 -24.94 -56.49
CA LYS A 494 -37.51 -26.18 -56.89
C LYS A 494 -39.01 -26.07 -56.64
N TYR A 495 -39.41 -25.52 -55.49
CA TYR A 495 -40.82 -25.33 -55.17
C TYR A 495 -41.49 -24.33 -56.12
N GLU A 496 -40.84 -23.20 -56.43
CA GLU A 496 -41.33 -22.24 -57.43
C GLU A 496 -41.51 -22.90 -58.81
N GLN A 497 -40.57 -23.74 -59.24
CA GLN A 497 -40.70 -24.50 -60.49
C GLN A 497 -41.89 -25.48 -60.46
N THR A 498 -42.11 -26.19 -59.35
CA THR A 498 -43.27 -27.08 -59.21
C THR A 498 -44.59 -26.31 -59.17
N ILE A 499 -44.63 -25.15 -58.49
CA ILE A 499 -45.82 -24.29 -58.46
C ILE A 499 -46.11 -23.76 -59.87
N ALA A 500 -45.09 -23.34 -60.62
CA ALA A 500 -45.25 -22.90 -62.00
C ALA A 500 -45.75 -24.03 -62.91
N ALA A 501 -45.26 -25.26 -62.72
CA ALA A 501 -45.73 -26.43 -63.46
C ALA A 501 -47.21 -26.74 -63.14
N ILE A 502 -47.58 -26.76 -61.85
CA ILE A 502 -48.96 -27.00 -61.42
C ILE A 502 -49.88 -25.88 -61.90
N ALA A 503 -49.44 -24.62 -61.85
CA ALA A 503 -50.20 -23.47 -62.36
C ALA A 503 -50.44 -23.59 -63.87
N GLY A 504 -49.43 -24.01 -64.64
CA GLY A 504 -49.57 -24.29 -66.07
C GLY A 504 -50.51 -25.46 -66.37
N ASP A 505 -50.51 -26.50 -65.54
CA ASP A 505 -51.47 -27.61 -65.64
C ASP A 505 -52.89 -27.14 -65.27
N LEU A 506 -53.03 -26.24 -64.31
CA LEU A 506 -54.30 -25.62 -63.92
C LEU A 506 -54.86 -24.71 -65.01
N GLU A 507 -54.00 -23.96 -65.71
CA GLU A 507 -54.36 -23.20 -66.91
C GLU A 507 -54.78 -24.12 -68.07
N ARG A 508 -54.14 -25.29 -68.24
CA ARG A 508 -54.60 -26.31 -69.20
C ARG A 508 -55.94 -26.92 -68.83
N MET A 509 -56.28 -26.99 -67.55
CA MET A 509 -57.54 -27.51 -67.04
C MET A 509 -58.65 -26.44 -66.96
N GLN A 510 -58.36 -25.18 -67.26
CA GLN A 510 -59.43 -24.19 -67.44
C GLN A 510 -60.33 -24.64 -68.60
N PRO A 511 -61.66 -24.73 -68.38
CA PRO A 511 -62.58 -25.18 -69.41
C PRO A 511 -62.45 -24.27 -70.63
N ASN A 512 -62.19 -24.87 -71.79
CA ASN A 512 -62.00 -24.17 -73.04
C ASN A 512 -63.30 -23.41 -73.38
N MET A 513 -63.36 -22.11 -73.12
CA MET A 513 -64.54 -21.27 -73.34
C MET A 513 -65.08 -21.37 -74.79
N LYS A 514 -64.20 -21.67 -75.76
CA LYS A 514 -64.59 -21.92 -77.16
C LYS A 514 -65.33 -23.24 -77.39
N ALA A 515 -65.25 -24.19 -76.46
CA ALA A 515 -66.01 -25.44 -76.53
C ALA A 515 -67.44 -25.25 -76.00
N LEU A 516 -67.65 -24.33 -75.05
CA LEU A 516 -68.97 -23.87 -74.61
C LEU A 516 -69.68 -23.11 -75.75
N ASP A 517 -68.99 -22.17 -76.42
CA ASP A 517 -69.58 -21.44 -77.56
C ASP A 517 -69.98 -22.38 -78.72
N LYS A 518 -69.18 -23.42 -78.98
CA LYS A 518 -69.50 -24.45 -80.00
C LYS A 518 -70.64 -25.38 -79.59
N TYR A 519 -70.79 -25.66 -78.29
CA TYR A 519 -71.92 -26.42 -77.78
C TYR A 519 -73.22 -25.62 -77.96
N ASP A 520 -73.20 -24.32 -77.67
CA ASP A 520 -74.35 -23.43 -77.88
C ASP A 520 -74.70 -23.29 -79.37
N GLU A 521 -73.71 -23.19 -80.28
CA GLU A 521 -73.95 -23.20 -81.73
C GLU A 521 -74.57 -24.52 -82.23
N ILE A 522 -74.12 -25.66 -81.72
CA ILE A 522 -74.66 -26.98 -82.09
C ILE A 522 -76.08 -27.14 -81.52
N GLN A 523 -76.32 -26.67 -80.30
CA GLN A 523 -77.64 -26.71 -79.67
C GLN A 523 -78.65 -25.81 -80.42
N ALA A 524 -78.21 -24.65 -80.91
CA ALA A 524 -79.00 -23.80 -81.79
C ALA A 524 -79.30 -24.45 -83.16
N ARG A 525 -78.34 -25.18 -83.75
CA ARG A 525 -78.60 -25.96 -84.99
C ARG A 525 -79.59 -27.10 -84.80
N ILE A 526 -79.46 -27.86 -83.71
CA ILE A 526 -80.38 -28.96 -83.39
C ILE A 526 -81.80 -28.40 -83.22
N SER A 527 -81.95 -27.30 -82.48
CA SER A 527 -83.24 -26.62 -82.34
C SER A 527 -83.82 -26.17 -83.69
N HIS A 528 -83.00 -25.67 -84.60
CA HIS A 528 -83.45 -25.26 -85.93
C HIS A 528 -83.89 -26.45 -86.81
N GLU A 529 -83.16 -27.57 -86.75
CA GLU A 529 -83.51 -28.80 -87.47
C GLU A 529 -84.76 -29.48 -86.89
N GLU A 530 -84.97 -29.41 -85.57
CA GLU A 530 -86.21 -29.86 -84.91
C GLU A 530 -87.42 -29.04 -85.38
N GLU A 531 -87.32 -27.71 -85.46
CA GLU A 531 -88.38 -26.87 -86.01
C GLU A 531 -88.69 -27.17 -87.49
N GLU A 532 -87.67 -27.43 -88.31
CA GLU A 532 -87.82 -27.86 -89.70
C GLU A 532 -88.52 -29.22 -89.80
N LEU A 533 -88.13 -30.20 -88.97
CA LEU A 533 -88.80 -31.50 -88.87
C LEU A 533 -90.26 -31.37 -88.44
N GLU A 534 -90.56 -30.45 -87.53
CA GLU A 534 -91.92 -30.18 -87.07
C GLU A 534 -92.76 -29.52 -88.18
N LYS A 535 -92.18 -28.58 -88.94
CA LYS A 535 -92.79 -28.03 -90.17
C LYS A 535 -93.03 -29.10 -91.23
N ILE A 536 -92.10 -30.05 -91.40
CA ILE A 536 -92.27 -31.17 -92.33
C ILE A 536 -93.35 -32.13 -91.84
N LYS A 537 -93.44 -32.45 -90.54
CA LYS A 537 -94.55 -33.22 -89.96
C LYS A 537 -95.90 -32.54 -90.19
N VAL A 538 -95.99 -31.22 -90.00
CA VAL A 538 -97.21 -30.44 -90.27
C VAL A 538 -97.55 -30.41 -91.77
N ARG A 539 -96.56 -30.41 -92.68
CA ARG A 539 -96.78 -30.57 -94.12
C ARG A 539 -97.24 -31.98 -94.51
N TRP A 540 -96.75 -33.02 -93.84
CA TRP A 540 -97.13 -34.41 -94.11
C TRP A 540 -98.55 -34.71 -93.61
N LEU A 541 -98.95 -34.13 -92.47
CA LEU A 541 -100.31 -34.20 -91.92
C LEU A 541 -101.36 -33.41 -92.72
N ASN A 542 -100.96 -32.62 -93.73
CA ASN A 542 -101.88 -31.90 -94.62
C ASN A 542 -102.01 -32.56 -96.01
N ILE A 543 -101.35 -33.69 -96.27
CA ILE A 543 -101.35 -34.42 -97.55
C ILE A 543 -102.03 -35.82 -97.44
N TYR A 544 -102.48 -36.19 -96.24
CA TYR A 544 -103.42 -37.29 -95.94
C TYR A 544 -104.52 -36.75 -95.04
#